data_AF-A0A3M7RBP1-F1
#
_entry.id   AF-A0A3M7RBP1-F1
#
_cell.length_a   1.000
_cell.length_b   1.000
_cell.length_c   1.000
_cell.angle_alpha   90.00
_cell.angle_beta   90.00
_cell.angle_gamma   90.00
#
_symmetry.space_group_name_H-M   'P 1'
#
loop_
_entity.id
_entity.type
_entity.pdbx_description
1 polymer ?
#
loop_
_entity_poly.entity_id
_entity_poly.type
_entity_poly.pdbx_seq_one_letter_code
_entity_poly.pdbx_strand_id
1 'polypeptide(L)'
;HPEGSSKKQVKRVSRLSRHFTLKEEDTLYFRKLLNESFKLLVPKIEDRKDIIANSHNLGHFKTETVYTNLSKEFYWKAMKDEIENFIKKCNVCIRFDKSKVIDHPALTLPIRSIFDRIGIDLVFGLPKTVDGYIGLLIIIEHLSNFVFAYPIKSKTAIEIAEKILEFISTFGPPSEFLSDKGPE
;
A
#
# COMPACT_ATOMS: atom_id res chain seq x y z
N HIS A 1 46.82 -5.72 11.70
CA HIS A 1 46.07 -5.14 10.54
C HIS A 1 46.62 -5.77 9.27
N PRO A 2 45.82 -5.96 8.21
CA PRO A 2 46.32 -6.51 6.95
C PRO A 2 47.37 -5.59 6.33
N GLU A 3 48.36 -6.18 5.65
CA GLU A 3 49.35 -5.46 4.85
C GLU A 3 48.65 -4.56 3.80
N GLY A 4 49.13 -3.33 3.62
CA GLY A 4 48.52 -2.33 2.71
C GLY A 4 47.47 -1.40 3.35
N SER A 5 47.17 -1.54 4.65
CA SER A 5 46.22 -0.65 5.33
C SER A 5 46.74 0.79 5.47
N SER A 6 45.95 1.79 5.06
CA SER A 6 46.30 3.21 5.26
C SER A 6 46.31 3.62 6.73
N LYS A 7 47.10 4.66 7.07
CA LYS A 7 47.14 5.23 8.44
C LYS A 7 45.74 5.60 8.98
N LYS A 8 44.83 6.06 8.12
CA LYS A 8 43.45 6.38 8.49
C LYS A 8 42.65 5.13 8.85
N GLN A 9 42.79 4.05 8.08
CA GLN A 9 42.12 2.77 8.37
C GLN A 9 42.62 2.16 9.68
N VAL A 10 43.94 2.17 9.90
CA VAL A 10 44.56 1.67 11.14
C VAL A 10 44.02 2.42 12.37
N LYS A 11 44.02 3.76 12.34
CA LYS A 11 43.43 4.58 13.43
C LYS A 11 41.96 4.27 13.66
N ARG A 12 41.18 4.10 12.58
CA ARG A 12 39.74 3.77 12.69
C ARG A 12 39.52 2.42 13.35
N VAL A 13 40.25 1.39 12.92
CA VAL A 13 40.11 0.03 13.47
C VAL A 13 40.57 -0.01 14.92
N SER A 14 41.70 0.62 15.26
CA SER A 14 42.19 0.72 16.65
C SER A 14 41.17 1.42 17.57
N ARG A 15 40.48 2.46 17.09
CA ARG A 15 39.41 3.10 17.85
C ARG A 15 38.21 2.18 18.06
N LEU A 16 37.77 1.47 17.02
CA LEU A 16 36.61 0.60 17.08
C LEU A 16 36.87 -0.69 17.88
N SER A 17 38.07 -1.25 17.80
CA SER A 17 38.43 -2.51 18.46
C SER A 17 38.29 -2.45 19.97
N ARG A 18 38.34 -1.26 20.57
CA ARG A 18 38.06 -1.04 22.01
C ARG A 18 36.67 -1.52 22.44
N HIS A 19 35.72 -1.63 21.50
CA HIS A 19 34.38 -2.12 21.76
C HIS A 19 34.24 -3.64 21.56
N PHE A 20 35.31 -4.32 21.15
CA PHE A 20 35.30 -5.75 20.88
C PHE A 20 36.28 -6.50 21.79
N THR A 21 35.95 -7.75 22.08
CA THR A 21 36.87 -8.70 22.72
C THR A 21 36.67 -10.08 22.12
N LEU A 22 37.75 -10.84 21.97
CA LEU A 22 37.67 -12.27 21.70
C LEU A 22 37.57 -13.01 23.04
N LYS A 23 36.76 -14.06 23.08
CA LYS A 23 36.71 -15.04 24.17
C LYS A 23 37.07 -16.42 23.61
N GLU A 24 36.92 -17.45 24.44
CA GLU A 24 37.15 -18.85 24.06
C GLU A 24 36.45 -19.19 22.72
N GLU A 25 37.09 -20.08 21.95
CA GLU A 25 36.61 -20.56 20.64
C GLU A 25 36.51 -19.48 19.53
N ASP A 26 37.39 -18.47 19.54
CA ASP A 26 37.39 -17.37 18.56
C ASP A 26 36.06 -16.58 18.49
N THR A 27 35.33 -16.60 19.60
CA THR A 27 34.02 -15.95 19.69
C THR A 27 34.18 -14.45 19.96
N LEU A 28 33.69 -13.62 19.05
CA LEU A 28 33.78 -12.16 19.14
C LEU A 28 32.59 -11.59 19.89
N TYR A 29 32.86 -10.78 20.93
CA TYR A 29 31.85 -10.06 21.69
C TYR A 29 31.99 -8.55 21.56
N PHE A 30 30.88 -7.84 21.68
CA PHE A 30 30.77 -6.40 21.60
C PHE A 30 30.20 -5.78 22.89
N ARG A 31 30.61 -4.54 23.19
CA ARG A 31 30.04 -3.68 24.24
C ARG A 31 29.60 -2.35 23.63
N LYS A 32 28.42 -1.86 24.03
CA LYS A 32 27.89 -0.57 23.53
C LYS A 32 28.68 0.58 24.12
N LEU A 33 28.83 0.62 25.44
CA LEU A 33 29.61 1.63 26.14
C LEU A 33 30.93 1.07 26.66
N LEU A 34 31.95 1.93 26.78
CA LEU A 34 33.29 1.50 27.22
C LEU A 34 33.36 1.09 28.70
N ASN A 35 32.38 1.50 29.51
CA ASN A 35 32.22 1.13 30.91
C ASN A 35 31.34 -0.12 31.10
N GLU A 36 30.76 -0.67 30.04
CA GLU A 36 29.96 -1.90 30.10
C GLU A 36 30.82 -3.14 29.83
N SER A 37 30.34 -4.28 30.33
CA SER A 37 30.90 -5.60 30.00
C SER A 37 30.57 -6.02 28.56
N PHE A 38 31.46 -6.80 27.96
CA PHE A 38 31.24 -7.42 26.65
C PHE A 38 30.19 -8.54 26.73
N LYS A 39 28.95 -8.24 26.30
CA LYS A 39 27.79 -9.13 26.39
C LYS A 39 27.20 -9.54 25.03
N LEU A 40 27.33 -8.70 24.01
CA LEU A 40 26.66 -8.93 22.73
C LEU A 40 27.52 -9.79 21.82
N LEU A 41 27.00 -10.94 21.38
CA LEU A 41 27.69 -11.82 20.45
C LEU A 41 27.76 -11.17 19.06
N VAL A 42 28.92 -11.24 18.42
CA VAL A 42 29.10 -10.85 17.02
C VAL A 42 29.12 -12.13 16.18
N PRO A 43 27.99 -12.52 15.58
CA PRO A 43 27.93 -13.76 14.81
C PRO A 43 28.77 -13.67 13.55
N LYS A 44 29.25 -14.83 13.09
CA LYS A 44 29.91 -14.96 11.78
C LYS A 44 28.90 -14.64 10.68
N ILE A 45 29.39 -14.29 9.50
CA ILE A 45 28.53 -13.79 8.41
C ILE A 45 27.57 -14.88 7.95
N GLU A 46 28.04 -16.12 7.92
CA GLU A 46 27.28 -17.33 7.58
C GLU A 46 26.06 -17.56 8.49
N ASP A 47 26.16 -17.27 9.79
CA ASP A 47 25.10 -17.56 10.77
C ASP A 47 24.00 -16.49 10.81
N ARG A 48 24.29 -15.26 10.32
CA ARG A 48 23.36 -14.12 10.44
C ARG A 48 22.02 -14.38 9.80
N LYS A 49 22.02 -15.03 8.64
CA LYS A 49 20.78 -15.32 7.90
C LYS A 49 19.84 -16.20 8.74
N ASP A 50 20.39 -17.22 9.39
CA ASP A 50 19.60 -18.16 10.19
C ASP A 50 19.12 -17.52 11.49
N ILE A 51 19.96 -16.68 12.12
CA ILE A 51 19.58 -15.87 13.29
C ILE A 51 18.38 -14.95 12.95
N ILE A 52 18.45 -14.24 11.82
CA ILE A 52 17.35 -13.37 11.35
C ILE A 52 16.11 -14.21 11.03
N ALA A 53 16.27 -15.32 10.30
CA ALA A 53 15.18 -16.20 9.90
C ALA A 53 14.43 -16.76 11.10
N ASN A 54 15.16 -17.26 12.11
CA ASN A 54 14.57 -17.81 13.32
C ASN A 54 13.73 -16.77 14.07
N SER A 55 14.22 -15.54 14.21
CA SER A 55 13.45 -14.47 14.86
C SER A 55 12.25 -14.03 14.03
N HIS A 56 12.39 -13.90 12.71
CA HIS A 56 11.31 -13.51 11.81
C HIS A 56 10.17 -14.56 11.80
N ASN A 57 10.52 -15.84 11.69
CA ASN A 57 9.56 -16.93 11.46
C ASN A 57 8.69 -17.28 12.68
N LEU A 58 8.98 -16.73 13.87
CA LEU A 58 8.12 -16.90 15.05
C LEU A 58 6.72 -16.28 14.87
N GLY A 59 6.59 -15.28 14.00
CA GLY A 59 5.32 -14.59 13.79
C GLY A 59 5.31 -13.67 12.57
N HIS A 60 6.20 -13.92 11.59
CA HIS A 60 6.50 -12.99 10.51
C HIS A 60 6.75 -11.55 11.00
N PHE A 61 7.51 -11.44 12.09
CA PHE A 61 7.73 -10.16 12.75
C PHE A 61 8.38 -9.14 11.81
N LYS A 62 7.95 -7.88 11.95
CA LYS A 62 8.51 -6.74 11.23
C LYS A 62 9.94 -6.44 11.67
N THR A 63 10.65 -5.68 10.85
CA THR A 63 12.05 -5.27 11.06
C THR A 63 12.31 -4.76 12.49
N GLU A 64 11.46 -3.87 13.00
CA GLU A 64 11.67 -3.27 14.33
C GLU A 64 11.58 -4.29 15.46
N THR A 65 10.63 -5.22 15.38
CA THR A 65 10.45 -6.28 16.37
C THR A 65 11.62 -7.26 16.35
N VAL A 66 12.04 -7.70 15.15
CA VAL A 66 13.20 -8.59 14.99
C VAL A 66 14.47 -7.92 15.51
N TYR A 67 14.69 -6.64 15.16
CA TYR A 67 15.84 -5.87 15.63
C TYR A 67 15.82 -5.71 17.16
N THR A 68 14.67 -5.37 17.75
CA THR A 68 14.53 -5.23 19.21
C THR A 68 14.82 -6.53 19.94
N ASN A 69 14.40 -7.67 19.40
CA ASN A 69 14.66 -8.98 19.99
C ASN A 69 16.13 -9.35 19.90
N LEU A 70 16.70 -9.29 18.70
CA LEU A 70 18.07 -9.73 18.46
C LEU A 70 19.12 -8.80 19.08
N SER A 71 18.87 -7.49 19.18
CA SER A 71 19.84 -6.51 19.72
C SER A 71 20.09 -6.60 21.23
N LYS A 72 19.37 -7.51 21.92
CA LYS A 72 19.60 -7.88 23.32
C LYS A 72 20.79 -8.83 23.48
N GLU A 73 21.05 -9.66 22.48
CA GLU A 73 22.01 -10.76 22.54
C GLU A 73 23.09 -10.66 21.47
N PHE A 74 22.76 -10.06 20.31
CA PHE A 74 23.65 -9.97 19.17
C PHE A 74 23.96 -8.54 18.77
N TYR A 75 25.08 -8.38 18.07
CA TYR A 75 25.45 -7.15 17.39
C TYR A 75 26.27 -7.44 16.15
N TRP A 76 25.91 -6.79 15.03
CA TRP A 76 26.81 -6.60 13.92
C TRP A 76 26.53 -5.27 13.23
N LYS A 77 27.52 -4.79 12.46
CA LYS A 77 27.37 -3.56 11.69
C LYS A 77 26.28 -3.76 10.62
N ALA A 78 25.39 -2.78 10.48
CA ALA A 78 24.26 -2.81 9.53
C ALA A 78 23.22 -3.91 9.81
N MET A 79 23.13 -4.39 11.05
CA MET A 79 22.17 -5.40 11.47
C MET A 79 20.72 -5.07 11.11
N LYS A 80 20.27 -3.84 11.33
CA LYS A 80 18.90 -3.41 10.97
C LYS A 80 18.67 -3.47 9.45
N ASP A 81 19.64 -3.05 8.65
CA ASP A 81 19.56 -3.06 7.19
C ASP A 81 19.54 -4.50 6.64
N GLU A 82 20.35 -5.40 7.22
CA GLU A 82 20.34 -6.82 6.86
C GLU A 82 18.99 -7.49 7.21
N ILE A 83 18.42 -7.18 8.38
CA ILE A 83 17.08 -7.64 8.78
C ILE A 83 16.02 -7.14 7.80
N GLU A 84 16.03 -5.84 7.47
CA GLU A 84 15.06 -5.26 6.55
C GLU A 84 15.13 -5.91 5.16
N ASN A 85 16.34 -6.11 4.64
CA ASN A 85 16.56 -6.76 3.36
C ASN A 85 16.12 -8.22 3.35
N PHE A 86 16.27 -8.93 4.46
CA PHE A 86 15.76 -10.30 4.60
C PHE A 86 14.23 -10.32 4.56
N ILE A 87 13.57 -9.48 5.35
CA ILE A 87 12.10 -9.44 5.46
C ILE A 87 11.46 -8.97 4.14
N LYS A 88 12.06 -7.99 3.45
CA LYS A 88 11.61 -7.54 2.11
C LYS A 88 11.57 -8.65 1.07
N LYS A 89 12.35 -9.72 1.26
CA LYS A 89 12.40 -10.89 0.37
C LYS A 89 11.54 -12.06 0.86
N CYS A 90 10.83 -11.91 1.98
CA CYS A 90 9.96 -12.94 2.51
C CYS A 90 8.70 -13.09 1.66
N ASN A 91 8.58 -14.22 0.95
CA ASN A 91 7.42 -14.53 0.09
C ASN A 91 6.08 -14.49 0.84
N VAL A 92 6.06 -14.89 2.11
CA VAL A 92 4.84 -14.84 2.93
C VAL A 92 4.45 -13.38 3.15
N CYS A 93 5.37 -12.56 3.66
CA CYS A 93 5.09 -11.13 3.89
C CYS A 93 4.68 -10.40 2.61
N ILE A 94 5.36 -10.64 1.49
CA ILE A 94 5.03 -10.03 0.19
C ILE A 94 3.60 -10.37 -0.24
N ARG A 95 3.14 -11.61 -0.05
CA ARG A 95 1.79 -12.04 -0.43
C ARG A 95 0.70 -11.40 0.43
N PHE A 96 1.00 -11.10 1.70
CA PHE A 96 0.07 -10.51 2.66
C PHE A 96 0.21 -8.99 2.80
N ASP A 97 1.15 -8.37 2.10
CA ASP A 97 1.34 -6.94 2.15
C ASP A 97 0.19 -6.22 1.42
N LYS A 98 -0.61 -5.46 2.18
CA LYS A 98 -1.74 -4.68 1.67
C LYS A 98 -1.31 -3.34 1.08
N SER A 99 -0.02 -2.99 1.14
CA SER A 99 0.51 -1.70 0.65
C SER A 99 0.68 -1.61 -0.87
N LYS A 100 -0.26 -2.17 -1.64
CA LYS A 100 -0.45 -1.70 -3.02
C LYS A 100 -1.01 -0.28 -2.93
N VAL A 101 -0.13 0.71 -2.90
CA VAL A 101 -0.49 2.07 -3.29
C VAL A 101 -0.83 2.00 -4.78
N ILE A 102 -2.10 1.76 -5.08
CA ILE A 102 -2.64 2.00 -6.41
C ILE A 102 -2.77 3.51 -6.50
N ASP A 103 -1.70 4.17 -6.95
CA ASP A 103 -1.76 5.57 -7.29
C ASP A 103 -2.53 5.68 -8.61
N HIS A 104 -3.86 5.65 -8.52
CA HIS A 104 -4.73 6.14 -9.59
C HIS A 104 -5.11 7.56 -9.20
N PRO A 105 -4.36 8.60 -9.62
CA PRO A 105 -4.92 9.93 -9.60
C PRO A 105 -6.11 9.87 -10.55
N ALA A 106 -7.32 9.89 -10.00
CA ALA A 106 -8.53 10.02 -10.79
C ALA A 106 -8.40 11.32 -11.59
N LEU A 107 -8.13 11.21 -12.88
CA LEU A 107 -8.02 12.37 -13.75
C LEU A 107 -9.44 12.89 -14.00
N THR A 108 -9.72 14.11 -13.54
CA THR A 108 -10.94 14.81 -13.92
C THR A 108 -10.92 15.02 -15.43
N LEU A 109 -11.87 14.42 -16.12
CA LEU A 109 -12.05 14.63 -17.55
C LEU A 109 -12.52 16.08 -17.78
N PRO A 110 -11.97 16.81 -18.76
CA PRO A 110 -12.34 18.19 -19.00
C PRO A 110 -13.77 18.29 -19.54
N ILE A 111 -14.63 19.04 -18.85
CA ILE A 111 -16.02 19.34 -19.25
C ILE A 111 -16.05 20.81 -19.68
N ARG A 112 -16.54 21.10 -20.89
CA ARG A 112 -16.39 22.41 -21.52
C ARG A 112 -17.62 23.30 -21.41
N SER A 113 -18.81 22.71 -21.26
CA SER A 113 -20.08 23.44 -21.15
C SER A 113 -21.14 22.63 -20.40
N ILE A 114 -22.23 23.29 -20.02
CA ILE A 114 -23.42 22.62 -19.46
C ILE A 114 -23.95 21.63 -20.51
N PHE A 115 -24.31 20.42 -20.07
CA PHE A 115 -24.77 19.31 -20.92
C PHE A 115 -23.71 18.78 -21.89
N ASP A 116 -22.43 19.16 -21.75
CA ASP A 116 -21.35 18.56 -22.55
C ASP A 116 -21.22 17.07 -22.24
N ARG A 117 -21.37 16.71 -20.96
CA ARG A 117 -21.45 15.32 -20.52
C ARG A 117 -22.56 15.13 -19.51
N ILE A 118 -23.35 14.09 -19.74
CA ILE A 118 -24.30 13.59 -18.75
C ILE A 118 -24.02 12.13 -18.37
N GLY A 119 -24.14 11.84 -17.09
CA GLY A 119 -24.12 10.50 -16.55
C GLY A 119 -25.54 9.96 -16.46
N ILE A 120 -25.75 8.70 -16.85
CA ILE A 120 -27.03 8.00 -16.68
C ILE A 120 -26.83 6.86 -15.70
N ASP A 121 -27.74 6.75 -14.74
CA ASP A 121 -27.79 5.66 -13.77
C ASP A 121 -29.25 5.24 -13.54
N LEU A 122 -29.44 4.00 -13.12
CA LEU A 122 -30.76 3.46 -12.81
C LEU A 122 -30.82 2.95 -11.37
N VAL A 123 -31.74 3.52 -10.60
CA VAL A 123 -31.99 3.13 -9.21
C VAL A 123 -33.21 2.22 -9.14
N PHE A 124 -33.02 1.02 -8.56
CA PHE A 124 -34.06 0.01 -8.41
C PHE A 124 -34.10 -0.58 -7.00
N GLY A 125 -35.12 -1.40 -6.73
CA GLY A 125 -35.36 -1.97 -5.40
C GLY A 125 -36.10 -1.03 -4.46
N LEU A 126 -36.68 0.05 -5.01
CA LEU A 126 -37.57 0.95 -4.28
C LEU A 126 -38.93 0.29 -4.08
N PRO A 127 -39.66 0.62 -2.99
CA PRO A 127 -41.05 0.19 -2.82
C PRO A 127 -41.89 0.64 -4.02
N LYS A 128 -42.69 -0.29 -4.56
CA LYS A 128 -43.60 0.03 -5.65
C LYS A 128 -44.62 1.07 -5.19
N THR A 129 -44.73 2.17 -5.94
CA THR A 129 -45.72 3.21 -5.64
C THR A 129 -47.13 2.78 -6.06
N VAL A 130 -48.15 3.50 -5.59
CA VAL A 130 -49.55 3.29 -5.99
C VAL A 130 -49.72 3.42 -7.51
N ASP A 131 -49.01 4.36 -8.12
CA ASP A 131 -49.01 4.59 -9.58
C ASP A 131 -48.14 3.59 -10.37
N GLY A 132 -47.49 2.66 -9.67
CA GLY A 132 -46.79 1.51 -10.23
C GLY A 132 -45.32 1.73 -10.57
N TYR A 133 -44.70 2.83 -10.13
CA TYR A 133 -43.27 3.07 -10.33
C TYR A 133 -42.42 2.18 -9.41
N ILE A 134 -41.31 1.66 -9.93
CA ILE A 134 -40.43 0.69 -9.25
C ILE A 134 -38.98 1.16 -9.14
N GLY A 135 -38.65 2.29 -9.75
CA GLY A 135 -37.29 2.81 -9.82
C GLY A 135 -37.23 4.25 -10.33
N LEU A 136 -35.99 4.72 -10.50
CA LEU A 136 -35.67 6.03 -11.05
C LEU A 136 -34.61 5.90 -12.14
N LEU A 137 -34.81 6.60 -13.26
CA LEU A 137 -33.74 6.98 -14.17
C LEU A 137 -33.13 8.28 -13.65
N ILE A 138 -31.84 8.25 -13.36
CA ILE A 138 -31.08 9.40 -12.91
C ILE A 138 -30.20 9.90 -14.05
N ILE A 139 -30.31 11.20 -14.36
CA ILE A 139 -29.42 11.89 -15.29
C ILE A 139 -28.64 12.95 -14.51
N ILE A 140 -27.32 12.87 -14.52
CA ILE A 140 -26.42 13.79 -13.80
C ILE A 140 -25.68 14.65 -14.82
N GLU A 141 -25.89 15.97 -14.77
CA GLU A 141 -25.10 16.92 -15.55
C GLU A 141 -23.75 17.13 -14.85
N HIS A 142 -22.64 16.79 -15.52
CA HIS A 142 -21.34 16.69 -14.86
C HIS A 142 -20.65 18.04 -14.59
N LEU A 143 -21.06 19.15 -15.22
CA LEU A 143 -20.47 20.46 -14.95
C LEU A 143 -20.98 21.04 -13.62
N SER A 144 -22.30 21.02 -13.40
CA SER A 144 -22.94 21.55 -12.20
C SER A 144 -23.27 20.50 -11.15
N ASN A 145 -23.12 19.20 -11.48
CA ASN A 145 -23.64 18.08 -10.70
C ASN A 145 -25.15 18.17 -10.45
N PHE A 146 -25.90 18.77 -11.38
CA PHE A 146 -27.35 18.85 -11.24
C PHE A 146 -27.97 17.51 -11.60
N VAL A 147 -28.93 17.06 -10.79
CA VAL A 147 -29.54 15.73 -10.91
C VAL A 147 -30.97 15.86 -11.38
N PHE A 148 -31.28 15.17 -12.48
CA PHE A 148 -32.63 14.95 -12.96
C PHE A 148 -33.05 13.52 -12.61
N ALA A 149 -34.23 13.37 -12.01
CA ALA A 149 -34.76 12.07 -11.60
C ALA A 149 -36.11 11.82 -12.26
N TYR A 150 -36.20 10.77 -13.05
CA TYR A 150 -37.42 10.37 -13.76
C TYR A 150 -37.93 9.04 -13.18
N PRO A 151 -39.19 8.97 -12.72
CA PRO A 151 -39.74 7.73 -12.22
C PRO A 151 -40.01 6.76 -13.37
N ILE A 152 -39.67 5.48 -13.16
CA ILE A 152 -39.82 4.39 -14.15
C ILE A 152 -40.58 3.20 -13.57
N LYS A 153 -41.39 2.55 -14.41
CA LYS A 153 -42.23 1.39 -14.10
C LYS A 153 -41.58 0.07 -14.53
N SER A 154 -40.57 0.13 -15.40
CA SER A 154 -39.80 -1.01 -15.90
C SER A 154 -38.36 -0.63 -16.20
N LYS A 155 -37.49 -1.63 -16.36
CA LYS A 155 -36.09 -1.47 -16.81
C LYS A 155 -35.95 -1.52 -18.33
N THR A 156 -37.07 -1.46 -19.06
CA THR A 156 -37.04 -1.72 -20.50
C THR A 156 -36.33 -0.59 -21.22
N ALA A 157 -35.53 -0.94 -22.23
CA ALA A 157 -34.85 0.05 -23.08
C ALA A 157 -35.82 1.07 -23.70
N ILE A 158 -37.08 0.67 -23.95
CA ILE A 158 -38.12 1.53 -24.49
C ILE A 158 -38.47 2.65 -23.49
N GLU A 159 -38.80 2.30 -22.25
CA GLU A 159 -39.17 3.29 -21.23
C GLU A 159 -37.99 4.21 -20.90
N ILE A 160 -36.77 3.66 -20.84
CA ILE A 160 -35.55 4.45 -20.63
C ILE A 160 -35.35 5.44 -21.78
N ALA A 161 -35.50 4.99 -23.04
CA ALA A 161 -35.37 5.85 -24.21
C ALA A 161 -36.44 6.97 -24.23
N GLU A 162 -37.68 6.68 -23.82
CA GLU A 162 -38.73 7.69 -23.69
C GLU A 162 -38.34 8.79 -22.69
N LYS A 163 -37.79 8.42 -21.52
CA LYS A 163 -37.33 9.39 -20.52
C LYS A 163 -36.09 10.17 -20.95
N ILE A 164 -35.17 9.55 -21.67
CA ILE A 164 -34.04 10.26 -22.28
C ILE A 164 -34.54 11.24 -23.35
N LEU A 165 -35.52 10.85 -24.16
CA LEU A 165 -36.11 11.74 -25.16
C LEU A 165 -36.86 12.92 -24.52
N GLU A 166 -37.57 12.68 -23.41
CA GLU A 166 -38.19 13.73 -22.59
C GLU A 166 -37.15 14.76 -22.11
N PHE A 167 -36.01 14.28 -21.63
CA PHE A 167 -34.87 15.12 -21.23
C PHE A 167 -34.31 15.91 -22.42
N ILE A 168 -33.97 15.24 -23.53
CA ILE A 168 -33.40 15.88 -24.74
C ILE A 168 -34.35 16.91 -25.33
N SER A 169 -35.66 16.64 -25.31
CA SER A 169 -36.67 17.57 -25.83
C SER A 169 -36.73 18.88 -25.02
N THR A 170 -36.33 18.83 -23.75
CA THR A 170 -36.36 19.98 -22.84
C THR A 170 -35.04 20.74 -22.83
N PHE A 171 -33.90 20.04 -22.80
CA PHE A 171 -32.58 20.63 -22.56
C PHE A 171 -31.65 20.60 -23.79
N GLY A 172 -32.06 19.91 -24.85
CA GLY A 172 -31.22 19.62 -26.01
C GLY A 172 -30.36 18.36 -25.81
N PRO A 173 -29.72 17.87 -26.89
CA PRO A 173 -28.86 16.69 -26.82
C PRO A 173 -27.51 17.01 -26.17
N PRO A 174 -26.95 16.12 -25.34
CA PRO A 174 -25.59 16.28 -24.82
C PRO A 174 -24.53 15.89 -25.86
N SER A 175 -23.27 16.28 -25.63
CA SER A 175 -22.14 15.83 -26.48
C SER A 175 -21.79 14.37 -26.21
N GLU A 176 -21.92 13.91 -24.95
CA GLU A 176 -21.57 12.55 -24.52
C GLU A 176 -22.52 12.02 -23.43
N PHE A 177 -22.90 10.75 -23.59
CA PHE A 177 -23.59 9.95 -22.57
C PHE A 177 -22.60 9.02 -21.89
N LEU A 178 -22.53 9.08 -20.57
CA LEU A 178 -21.80 8.13 -19.74
C LEU A 178 -22.80 7.22 -19.03
N SER A 179 -22.89 5.96 -19.45
CA SER A 179 -23.64 4.93 -18.74
C SER A 179 -22.64 3.97 -18.11
N ASP A 180 -22.97 3.43 -16.95
CA ASP A 180 -22.28 2.22 -16.49
C ASP A 180 -22.63 1.05 -17.45
N LYS A 181 -21.75 0.05 -17.53
CA LYS A 181 -22.00 -1.14 -18.36
C LYS A 181 -22.93 -2.11 -17.64
N GLY A 182 -24.08 -1.63 -17.18
CA GLY A 182 -25.17 -2.49 -16.71
C GLY A 182 -25.60 -3.45 -17.84
N PRO A 183 -26.06 -4.67 -17.51
CA PRO A 183 -26.56 -5.65 -18.48
C PRO A 183 -27.98 -5.32 -19.00
N GLU A 184 -28.47 -4.10 -18.79
CA GLU A 184 -29.85 -3.64 -19.02
C GLU A 184 -30.16 -3.52 -20.52
#